data_AF-B4VJE6-F1
#
_entry.id   AF-B4VJE6-F1
#
_cell.length_a   1.000
_cell.length_b   1.000
_cell.length_c   1.000
_cell.angle_alpha   90.00
_cell.angle_beta   90.00
_cell.angle_gamma   90.00
#
_symmetry.space_group_name_H-M   'P 1'
#
loop_
_entity.id
_entity.type
_entity.pdbx_description
1 polymer ?
#
loop_
_entity_poly.entity_id
_entity_poly.type
_entity_poly.pdbx_seq_one_letter_code
_entity_poly.pdbx_strand_id
1 'polypeptide(L)'
;MKSNLNKLLVGASILASVTGLATAPASATTFTLSGADIIKYEAIDTNKDGILDTTVANPNADINALLQGNCSAFAYSPDYECNPGEPGGNLELFASSEQLNLNQFLAHDEVTSLEATFDDGRSMTLSSLTAVDWFGEDLKTGYGENTLANRWFNDALSAYSIANSPFLYDVF
;
A
#
# COMPACT_ATOMS: atom_id res chain seq x y z
N MET A 1 27.67 -0.02 8.52
CA MET A 1 26.23 0.16 8.26
C MET A 1 25.86 -0.65 7.02
N LYS A 2 25.42 -1.90 7.21
CA LYS A 2 24.98 -2.83 6.16
C LYS A 2 23.81 -3.62 6.75
N SER A 3 22.57 -3.16 6.56
CA SER A 3 21.39 -3.99 6.88
C SER A 3 20.04 -3.44 6.42
N ASN A 4 19.91 -2.18 5.99
CA ASN A 4 18.58 -1.54 5.94
C ASN A 4 18.01 -1.28 4.54
N LEU A 5 18.54 -1.90 3.47
CA LEU A 5 18.02 -1.73 2.11
C LEU A 5 17.35 -2.99 1.52
N ASN A 6 17.16 -4.05 2.31
CA ASN A 6 16.74 -5.37 1.81
C ASN A 6 15.21 -5.62 1.82
N LYS A 7 14.39 -4.59 2.01
CA LYS A 7 12.93 -4.76 2.00
C LYS A 7 12.30 -3.65 1.19
N LEU A 8 12.58 -3.69 -0.10
CA LEU A 8 11.83 -2.94 -1.07
C LEU A 8 10.60 -3.81 -1.39
N LEU A 9 9.44 -3.34 -0.95
CA LEU A 9 8.16 -4.00 -1.04
C LEU A 9 7.73 -4.06 -2.52
N VAL A 10 8.21 -5.06 -3.26
CA VAL A 10 7.98 -5.20 -4.71
C VAL A 10 6.56 -5.75 -5.00
N GLY A 11 5.73 -6.02 -4.00
CA GLY A 11 4.37 -6.57 -4.22
C GLY A 11 3.23 -5.67 -3.79
N ALA A 12 3.44 -4.83 -2.77
CA ALA A 12 2.33 -4.18 -2.12
C ALA A 12 2.03 -2.79 -2.69
N SER A 13 0.76 -2.58 -3.02
CA SER A 13 0.22 -1.24 -3.17
C SER A 13 -0.23 -0.77 -1.79
N ILE A 14 0.41 0.29 -1.28
CA ILE A 14 -0.02 0.95 -0.04
C ILE A 14 -1.04 2.03 -0.42
N LEU A 15 -2.28 1.87 0.04
CA LEU A 15 -3.26 2.94 -0.03
C LEU A 15 -3.20 3.76 1.26
N ALA A 16 -2.69 4.98 1.17
CA ALA A 16 -2.73 5.97 2.23
C ALA A 16 -3.95 6.87 2.05
N SER A 17 -4.64 7.18 3.16
CA SER A 17 -5.75 8.15 3.14
C SER A 17 -5.27 9.50 2.58
N VAL A 18 -5.93 9.98 1.52
CA VAL A 18 -5.60 11.24 0.85
C VAL A 18 -6.41 12.39 1.45
N THR A 19 -5.89 13.03 2.50
CA THR A 19 -6.44 14.32 2.94
C THR A 19 -5.84 15.43 2.07
N GLY A 20 -6.62 15.95 1.11
CA GLY A 20 -6.40 17.31 0.60
C GLY A 20 -6.10 17.51 -0.90
N LEU A 21 -6.79 16.83 -1.82
CA LEU A 21 -6.81 17.25 -3.24
C LEU A 21 -8.25 17.35 -3.76
N ALA A 22 -8.66 18.58 -4.10
CA ALA A 22 -9.90 19.05 -4.76
C ALA A 22 -10.99 19.67 -3.85
N THR A 23 -11.67 20.69 -4.40
CA THR A 23 -12.74 21.47 -3.76
C THR A 23 -14.09 20.74 -3.65
N ALA A 24 -14.16 19.49 -4.12
CA ALA A 24 -15.09 18.44 -3.72
C ALA A 24 -14.61 17.13 -4.38
N PRO A 25 -13.71 16.35 -3.75
CA PRO A 25 -13.32 15.06 -4.32
C PRO A 25 -14.55 14.16 -4.38
N ALA A 26 -14.70 13.38 -5.45
CA ALA A 26 -15.69 12.32 -5.47
C ALA A 26 -15.35 11.36 -4.32
N SER A 27 -16.18 11.35 -3.29
CA SER A 27 -15.99 10.43 -2.17
C SER A 27 -16.45 9.06 -2.63
N ALA A 28 -15.57 8.07 -2.53
CA ALA A 28 -16.02 6.70 -2.62
C ALA A 28 -16.93 6.42 -1.41
N THR A 29 -18.11 5.89 -1.68
CA THR A 29 -19.11 5.56 -0.64
C THR A 29 -19.00 4.15 -0.15
N THR A 30 -18.43 3.26 -0.95
CA THR A 30 -18.27 1.86 -0.59
C THR A 30 -16.97 1.33 -1.14
N PHE A 31 -16.28 0.59 -0.28
CA PHE A 31 -15.06 -0.13 -0.56
C PHE A 31 -15.32 -1.62 -0.40
N THR A 32 -15.02 -2.40 -1.43
CA THR A 32 -15.14 -3.86 -1.43
C THR A 32 -13.80 -4.48 -1.72
N LEU A 33 -13.46 -5.53 -0.97
CA LEU A 33 -12.24 -6.30 -1.18
C LEU A 33 -12.53 -7.57 -1.97
N SER A 34 -11.59 -7.92 -2.85
CA SER A 34 -11.52 -9.22 -3.49
C SER A 34 -10.09 -9.76 -3.37
N GLY A 35 -9.95 -11.08 -3.19
CA GLY A 35 -8.68 -11.69 -2.79
C GLY A 35 -8.58 -11.79 -1.27
N ALA A 36 -7.65 -12.63 -0.79
CA ALA A 36 -7.52 -12.96 0.62
C ALA A 36 -6.25 -12.39 1.27
N ASP A 37 -5.32 -11.87 0.48
CA ASP A 37 -4.01 -11.44 0.98
C ASP A 37 -3.97 -9.95 1.26
N ILE A 38 -4.46 -9.59 2.45
CA ILE A 38 -4.61 -8.21 2.87
C ILE A 38 -4.29 -8.02 4.34
N ILE A 39 -3.59 -6.93 4.65
CA ILE A 39 -3.48 -6.43 6.03
C ILE A 39 -4.13 -5.06 6.10
N LYS A 40 -4.99 -4.90 7.10
CA LYS A 40 -5.60 -3.62 7.47
C LYS A 40 -4.81 -3.03 8.63
N TYR A 41 -4.43 -1.77 8.50
CA TYR A 41 -3.74 -1.03 9.54
C TYR A 41 -4.61 0.11 10.01
N GLU A 42 -4.67 0.28 11.32
CA GLU A 42 -5.46 1.32 11.95
C GLU A 42 -4.57 2.22 12.77
N ALA A 43 -4.83 3.51 12.70
CA ALA A 43 -4.11 4.49 13.49
C ALA A 43 -4.56 4.40 14.95
N ILE A 44 -3.61 4.47 15.89
CA ILE A 44 -3.87 4.45 17.32
C ILE A 44 -3.13 5.57 18.03
N ASP A 45 -3.78 6.11 19.05
CA ASP A 45 -3.18 6.98 20.08
C ASP A 45 -2.75 6.09 21.25
N THR A 46 -1.45 5.96 21.46
CA THR A 46 -0.88 5.09 22.49
C THR A 46 -0.73 5.77 23.84
N ASN A 47 -0.70 7.10 23.87
CA ASN A 47 -0.42 7.90 25.06
C ASN A 47 -1.67 8.63 25.61
N LYS A 48 -2.78 8.60 24.86
CA LYS A 48 -4.09 9.22 25.15
C LYS A 48 -4.08 10.75 25.20
N ASP A 49 -3.20 11.39 24.43
CA ASP A 49 -3.15 12.85 24.31
C ASP A 49 -4.09 13.42 23.24
N GLY A 50 -4.79 12.55 22.51
CA GLY A 50 -5.68 12.92 21.41
C GLY A 50 -4.97 13.04 20.06
N ILE A 51 -3.73 12.56 19.95
CA ILE A 51 -2.94 12.55 18.72
C ILE A 51 -2.61 11.10 18.34
N LEU A 52 -2.81 10.77 17.07
CA LEU A 52 -2.47 9.45 16.54
C LEU A 52 -0.94 9.29 16.48
N ASP A 53 -0.42 8.27 17.18
CA ASP A 53 1.02 8.04 17.31
C ASP A 53 1.57 7.07 16.25
N THR A 54 0.80 6.03 15.95
CA THR A 54 1.28 4.90 15.13
C THR A 54 0.13 4.16 14.46
N THR A 55 0.45 3.26 13.54
CA THR A 55 -0.51 2.33 12.93
C THR A 55 -0.22 0.90 13.36
N VAL A 56 -1.26 0.15 13.69
CA VAL A 56 -1.16 -1.28 14.06
C VAL A 56 -2.06 -2.13 13.18
N ALA A 57 -1.64 -3.37 12.92
CA ALA A 57 -2.45 -4.31 12.17
C ALA A 57 -3.72 -4.65 12.97
N ASN A 58 -4.89 -4.45 12.37
CA ASN A 58 -6.18 -4.80 12.95
C ASN A 58 -7.06 -5.53 11.92
N PRO A 59 -7.11 -6.88 11.94
CA PRO A 59 -7.91 -7.64 10.98
C PRO A 59 -9.42 -7.36 11.10
N ASN A 60 -9.87 -6.89 12.26
CA ASN A 60 -11.27 -6.56 12.54
C ASN A 60 -11.64 -5.12 12.13
N ALA A 61 -10.69 -4.33 11.62
CA ALA A 61 -10.97 -2.97 11.19
C ALA A 61 -12.01 -2.93 10.05
N ASP A 62 -12.85 -1.90 10.10
CA ASP A 62 -13.82 -1.60 9.05
C ASP A 62 -13.12 -0.84 7.92
N ILE A 63 -13.11 -1.41 6.72
CA ILE A 63 -12.41 -0.86 5.56
C ILE A 63 -13.02 0.47 5.10
N ASN A 64 -14.35 0.60 5.21
CA ASN A 64 -15.01 1.84 4.82
C ASN A 64 -14.66 2.96 5.81
N ALA A 65 -14.59 2.67 7.11
CA ALA A 65 -14.09 3.63 8.09
C ALA A 65 -12.65 4.05 7.76
N LEU A 66 -11.73 3.08 7.65
CA LEU A 66 -10.30 3.34 7.39
C LEU A 66 -10.07 4.26 6.17
N LEU A 67 -10.74 3.96 5.05
CA LEU A 67 -10.51 4.64 3.77
C LEU A 67 -11.32 5.93 3.59
N GLN A 68 -12.37 6.14 4.39
CA GLN A 68 -13.12 7.41 4.44
C GLN A 68 -12.51 8.41 5.42
N GLY A 69 -11.34 8.11 5.99
CA GLY A 69 -10.69 8.97 6.98
C GLY A 69 -11.42 8.94 8.31
N ASN A 70 -11.75 7.75 8.78
CA ASN A 70 -12.31 7.49 10.09
C ASN A 70 -11.65 6.22 10.68
N CYS A 71 -11.71 6.04 11.98
CA CYS A 71 -11.21 4.86 12.67
C CYS A 71 -12.39 3.93 12.97
N SER A 72 -12.13 2.63 12.99
CA SER A 72 -13.12 1.65 13.43
C SER A 72 -13.18 1.66 14.97
N ALA A 73 -14.36 1.94 15.53
CA ALA A 73 -14.57 2.17 16.97
C ALA A 73 -14.17 1.01 17.91
N PHE A 74 -13.69 -0.13 17.39
CA PHE A 74 -13.42 -1.35 18.16
C PHE A 74 -11.94 -1.65 18.36
N ALA A 75 -11.03 -0.85 17.80
CA ALA A 75 -9.66 -1.29 17.62
C ALA A 75 -8.82 -1.32 18.88
N TYR A 76 -8.57 -0.20 19.56
CA TYR A 76 -7.49 -0.21 20.56
C TYR A 76 -7.56 0.84 21.69
N SER A 77 -8.48 1.80 21.66
CA SER A 77 -8.67 2.72 22.78
C SER A 77 -10.11 3.23 22.83
N PRO A 78 -10.89 2.89 23.88
CA PRO A 78 -12.25 3.41 24.03
C PRO A 78 -12.30 4.92 24.33
N ASP A 79 -11.14 5.55 24.56
CA ASP A 79 -11.03 6.96 24.96
C ASP A 79 -10.73 7.90 23.77
N TYR A 80 -10.41 7.36 22.58
CA TYR A 80 -10.14 8.16 21.38
C TYR A 80 -11.32 8.10 20.40
N GLU A 81 -12.02 9.23 20.24
CA GLU A 81 -13.01 9.41 19.19
C GLU A 81 -12.31 10.01 17.96
N CYS A 82 -12.11 9.18 16.94
CA CYS A 82 -11.57 9.59 15.65
C CYS A 82 -12.63 10.41 14.89
N ASN A 83 -12.26 11.59 14.42
CA ASN A 83 -13.19 12.46 13.68
C ASN A 83 -13.15 12.15 12.18
N PRO A 84 -14.29 12.24 11.45
CA PRO A 84 -14.29 12.19 10.00
C PRO A 84 -13.31 13.21 9.40
N GLY A 85 -12.40 12.73 8.56
CA GLY A 85 -11.34 13.53 7.92
C GLY A 85 -9.96 13.38 8.57
N GLU A 86 -9.84 12.62 9.67
CA GLU A 86 -8.55 12.22 10.24
C GLU A 86 -8.00 10.97 9.53
N PRO A 87 -6.67 10.77 9.46
CA PRO A 87 -6.10 9.57 8.85
C PRO A 87 -6.58 8.29 9.58
N GLY A 88 -7.54 7.57 8.99
CA GLY A 88 -8.15 6.38 9.59
C GLY A 88 -7.23 5.17 9.67
N GLY A 89 -6.22 5.13 8.80
CA GLY A 89 -5.25 4.04 8.72
C GLY A 89 -4.79 3.79 7.28
N ASN A 90 -4.25 2.60 7.04
CA ASN A 90 -3.72 2.18 5.74
C ASN A 90 -4.19 0.76 5.39
N LEU A 91 -4.14 0.45 4.10
CA LEU A 91 -4.40 -0.89 3.57
C LEU A 91 -3.19 -1.37 2.79
N GLU A 92 -2.78 -2.61 3.04
CA GLU A 92 -1.73 -3.28 2.28
C GLU A 92 -2.32 -4.45 1.49
N LEU A 93 -2.24 -4.36 0.17
CA LEU A 93 -2.64 -5.43 -0.75
C LEU A 93 -1.46 -6.34 -1.05
N PHE A 94 -1.68 -7.66 -1.14
CA PHE A 94 -0.63 -8.67 -1.36
C PHE A 94 0.45 -8.65 -0.26
N ALA A 95 0.00 -8.66 1.00
CA ALA A 95 0.85 -8.55 2.17
C ALA A 95 1.77 -9.76 2.41
N SER A 96 1.37 -10.95 1.95
CA SER A 96 2.20 -12.15 2.02
C SER A 96 3.41 -12.10 1.09
N SER A 97 3.47 -11.14 0.16
CA SER A 97 4.61 -10.94 -0.75
C SER A 97 5.94 -10.80 -0.01
N GLU A 98 5.94 -10.24 1.20
CA GLU A 98 7.14 -10.12 2.05
C GLU A 98 7.69 -11.46 2.57
N GLN A 99 6.87 -12.52 2.54
CA GLN A 99 7.22 -13.86 2.99
C GLN A 99 7.67 -14.77 1.84
N LEU A 100 7.43 -14.34 0.60
CA LEU A 100 7.82 -15.08 -0.59
C LEU A 100 9.31 -14.91 -0.85
N ASN A 101 9.98 -16.00 -1.22
CA ASN A 101 11.26 -15.87 -1.89
C ASN A 101 11.06 -15.43 -3.36
N LEU A 102 12.14 -15.04 -4.04
CA LEU A 102 12.07 -14.52 -5.41
C LEU A 102 11.35 -15.48 -6.37
N ASN A 103 11.64 -16.78 -6.34
CA ASN A 103 10.99 -17.74 -7.25
C ASN A 103 9.49 -17.88 -6.96
N GLN A 104 9.09 -17.82 -5.69
CA GLN A 104 7.68 -17.85 -5.31
C GLN A 104 6.95 -16.59 -5.75
N PHE A 105 7.58 -15.41 -5.60
CA PHE A 105 7.03 -14.16 -6.10
C PHE A 105 6.90 -14.15 -7.63
N LEU A 106 7.94 -14.58 -8.35
CA LEU A 106 7.95 -14.66 -9.81
C LEU A 106 6.88 -15.61 -10.36
N ALA A 107 6.51 -16.64 -9.61
CA ALA A 107 5.48 -17.60 -9.96
C ALA A 107 4.07 -17.21 -9.46
N HIS A 108 3.93 -16.12 -8.72
CA HIS A 108 2.64 -15.71 -8.16
C HIS A 108 1.85 -14.86 -9.16
N ASP A 109 0.62 -15.29 -9.46
CA ASP A 109 -0.28 -14.69 -10.45
C ASP A 109 -1.63 -14.26 -9.86
N GLU A 110 -1.86 -14.49 -8.56
CA GLU A 110 -3.06 -14.00 -7.89
C GLU A 110 -2.93 -12.51 -7.53
N VAL A 111 -4.05 -11.80 -7.56
CA VAL A 111 -4.12 -10.38 -7.20
C VAL A 111 -5.12 -10.16 -6.07
N THR A 112 -4.75 -9.29 -5.13
CA THR A 112 -5.70 -8.74 -4.15
C THR A 112 -6.10 -7.35 -4.61
N SER A 113 -7.40 -7.08 -4.66
CA SER A 113 -7.94 -5.84 -5.18
C SER A 113 -8.92 -5.18 -4.22
N LEU A 114 -8.90 -3.85 -4.25
CA LEU A 114 -9.85 -2.96 -3.61
C LEU A 114 -10.66 -2.27 -4.70
N GLU A 115 -11.97 -2.49 -4.69
CA GLU A 115 -12.91 -1.74 -5.51
C GLU A 115 -13.54 -0.61 -4.68
N ALA A 116 -13.45 0.61 -5.19
CA ALA A 116 -14.10 1.79 -4.66
C ALA A 116 -15.26 2.17 -5.59
N THR A 117 -16.47 2.28 -5.04
CA THR A 117 -17.65 2.79 -5.76
C THR A 117 -17.95 4.21 -5.31
N PHE A 118 -18.24 5.10 -6.26
CA PHE A 118 -18.55 6.51 -6.02
C PHE A 118 -20.07 6.75 -6.07
N ASP A 119 -20.52 7.86 -5.48
CA ASP A 119 -21.94 8.28 -5.44
C ASP A 119 -22.65 8.35 -6.79
N ASP A 120 -21.90 8.61 -7.86
CA ASP A 120 -22.43 8.70 -9.23
C ASP A 120 -22.47 7.35 -9.97
N GLY A 121 -22.21 6.25 -9.25
CA GLY A 121 -22.25 4.88 -9.76
C GLY A 121 -21.01 4.46 -10.55
N ARG A 122 -19.99 5.33 -10.68
CA ARG A 122 -18.69 4.92 -11.19
C ARG A 122 -17.96 4.06 -10.16
N SER A 123 -17.05 3.21 -10.62
CA SER A 123 -16.12 2.50 -9.75
C SER A 123 -14.68 2.61 -10.23
N MET A 124 -13.77 2.39 -9.30
CA MET A 124 -12.33 2.30 -9.51
C MET A 124 -11.82 1.05 -8.81
N THR A 125 -10.95 0.30 -9.46
CA THR A 125 -10.28 -0.86 -8.86
C THR A 125 -8.79 -0.56 -8.71
N LEU A 126 -8.27 -0.80 -7.51
CA LEU A 126 -6.85 -0.82 -7.22
C LEU A 126 -6.45 -2.26 -6.93
N SER A 127 -5.42 -2.76 -7.58
CA SER A 127 -4.97 -4.15 -7.45
C SER A 127 -3.49 -4.19 -7.08
N SER A 128 -3.10 -5.21 -6.33
CA SER A 128 -1.68 -5.57 -6.18
C SER A 128 -1.09 -5.89 -7.55
N LEU A 129 0.23 -5.71 -7.67
CA LEU A 129 0.96 -6.00 -8.90
C LEU A 129 1.59 -7.39 -8.79
N THR A 130 1.44 -8.19 -9.85
CA THR A 130 2.13 -9.47 -10.01
C THR A 130 3.56 -9.27 -10.52
N ALA A 131 4.35 -10.34 -10.53
CA ALA A 131 5.68 -10.29 -11.13
C ALA A 131 5.65 -9.94 -12.64
N VAL A 132 4.60 -10.36 -13.35
CA VAL A 132 4.41 -10.03 -14.77
C VAL A 132 4.13 -8.54 -14.95
N ASP A 133 3.38 -7.91 -14.05
CA ASP A 133 3.15 -6.46 -14.11
C ASP A 133 4.45 -5.67 -13.89
N TRP A 134 5.31 -6.16 -13.01
CA TRP A 134 6.60 -5.54 -12.70
C TRP A 134 7.64 -5.74 -13.79
N PHE A 135 7.76 -6.96 -14.32
CA PHE A 135 8.90 -7.42 -15.13
C PHE A 135 8.53 -7.83 -16.57
N GLY A 136 7.25 -7.78 -16.94
CA GLY A 136 6.73 -8.23 -18.22
C GLY A 136 6.54 -9.75 -18.31
N GLU A 137 5.92 -10.23 -19.39
CA GLU A 137 5.63 -11.66 -19.63
C GLU A 137 6.89 -12.54 -19.59
N ASP A 138 8.02 -12.00 -20.05
CA ASP A 138 9.32 -12.68 -20.06
C ASP A 138 10.04 -12.65 -18.69
N LEU A 139 9.45 -12.01 -17.67
CA LEU A 139 10.02 -11.82 -16.34
C LEU A 139 11.45 -11.27 -16.37
N LYS A 140 11.65 -10.16 -17.08
CA LYS A 140 12.97 -9.52 -17.23
C LYS A 140 13.35 -8.77 -15.94
N THR A 141 13.97 -9.49 -15.01
CA THR A 141 14.41 -8.94 -13.71
C THR A 141 15.73 -8.17 -13.75
N GLY A 142 16.44 -8.20 -14.88
CA GLY A 142 17.72 -7.51 -15.03
C GLY A 142 17.60 -5.98 -14.96
N TYR A 143 18.61 -5.33 -14.37
CA TYR A 143 18.69 -3.87 -14.36
C TYR A 143 18.90 -3.31 -15.77
N GLY A 144 18.23 -2.19 -16.08
CA GLY A 144 18.29 -1.54 -17.40
C GLY A 144 17.30 -2.10 -18.43
N GLU A 145 16.61 -3.19 -18.11
CA GLU A 145 15.49 -3.70 -18.90
C GLU A 145 14.32 -2.69 -18.92
N ASN A 146 13.56 -2.66 -20.00
CA ASN A 146 12.40 -1.76 -20.14
C ASN A 146 11.16 -2.32 -19.42
N THR A 147 11.21 -2.34 -18.08
CA THR A 147 10.17 -2.89 -17.21
C THR A 147 9.60 -1.83 -16.27
N LEU A 148 8.43 -2.08 -15.69
CA LEU A 148 7.85 -1.17 -14.69
C LEU A 148 8.78 -1.04 -13.48
N ALA A 149 9.40 -2.13 -13.04
CA ALA A 149 10.33 -2.15 -11.93
C ALA A 149 11.50 -1.18 -12.16
N ASN A 150 12.19 -1.30 -13.29
CA ASN A 150 13.33 -0.42 -13.59
C ASN A 150 12.89 1.04 -13.72
N ARG A 151 11.74 1.34 -14.34
CA ARG A 151 11.25 2.73 -14.40
C ARG A 151 10.94 3.28 -13.01
N TRP A 152 10.17 2.54 -12.20
CA TRP A 152 9.77 2.98 -10.87
C TRP A 152 10.97 3.25 -9.96
N PHE A 153 11.95 2.32 -9.92
CA PHE A 153 13.16 2.52 -9.13
C PHE A 153 14.00 3.68 -9.65
N ASN A 154 14.16 3.82 -10.97
CA ASN A 154 14.92 4.92 -11.55
C ASN A 154 14.26 6.28 -11.30
N ASP A 155 12.93 6.36 -11.37
CA ASP A 155 12.17 7.58 -11.08
C ASP A 155 12.33 7.97 -9.60
N ALA A 156 12.24 7.01 -8.69
CA ALA A 156 12.48 7.24 -7.26
C ALA A 156 13.91 7.73 -7.00
N LEU A 157 14.93 7.03 -7.53
CA LEU A 157 16.33 7.42 -7.38
C LEU A 157 16.59 8.83 -7.94
N SER A 158 16.00 9.15 -9.09
CA SER A 158 16.08 10.47 -9.71
C SER A 158 15.42 11.55 -8.84
N ALA A 159 14.25 11.29 -8.27
CA ALA A 159 13.56 12.21 -7.37
C ALA A 159 14.38 12.51 -6.11
N TYR A 160 15.13 11.53 -5.59
CA TYR A 160 16.03 11.70 -4.46
C TYR A 160 17.44 12.18 -4.84
N SER A 161 17.68 12.50 -6.11
CA SER A 161 19.00 12.93 -6.63
C SER A 161 20.12 11.91 -6.35
N ILE A 162 19.79 10.63 -6.28
CA ILE A 162 20.74 9.53 -6.12
C ILE A 162 21.20 9.13 -7.52
N ALA A 163 22.30 9.73 -7.99
CA ALA A 163 22.86 9.41 -9.29
C ALA A 163 23.52 8.02 -9.28
N ASN A 164 23.20 7.21 -10.30
CA ASN A 164 23.85 5.98 -10.78
C ASN A 164 25.13 5.61 -10.01
N SER A 165 24.97 5.11 -8.79
CA SER A 165 26.10 4.60 -8.01
C SER A 165 26.36 3.15 -8.44
N PRO A 166 27.62 2.77 -8.68
CA PRO A 166 27.97 1.43 -9.13
C PRO A 166 27.57 0.30 -8.17
N PHE A 167 27.12 0.64 -6.95
CA PHE A 167 26.56 -0.29 -5.96
C PHE A 167 25.17 -0.86 -6.32
N LEU A 168 24.48 -0.32 -7.33
CA LEU A 168 23.13 -0.78 -7.71
C LEU A 168 23.13 -1.96 -8.70
N TYR A 169 24.29 -2.32 -9.26
CA TYR A 169 24.41 -3.43 -10.21
C TYR A 169 24.38 -4.83 -9.57
N ASP A 170 24.57 -4.93 -8.24
CA ASP A 170 24.70 -6.22 -7.52
C ASP A 170 23.48 -6.58 -6.65
N VAL A 171 22.35 -5.88 -6.79
CA VAL A 171 21.17 -6.03 -5.90
C VAL A 171 20.03 -6.86 -6.51
N PHE A 172 20.12 -7.24 -7.79
CA PHE A 172 19.13 -8.09 -8.47
C PHE A 172 19.77 -9.38 -9.00
#